data_AF-A0A3N2MKV3-F1
#
_entry.id   AF-A0A3N2MKV3-F1
#
_cell.length_a   1.000
_cell.length_b   1.000
_cell.length_c   1.000
_cell.angle_alpha   90.00
_cell.angle_beta   90.00
_cell.angle_gamma   90.00
#
_symmetry.space_group_name_H-M   'P 1'
#
loop_
_entity.id
_entity.type
_entity.pdbx_description
1 polymer ?
#
loop_
_entity_poly.entity_id
_entity_poly.type
_entity_poly.pdbx_seq_one_letter_code
_entity_poly.pdbx_strand_id
1 'polypeptide(L)'
;MEIDNRNQQTQLPYEKLALLGIDREKADRLPQEFRQKLVDGEVTPLMQVSITARNGNVITLPLKLQMALDQAGQAVLIAYPVRKALDEEKVRELRLTTNETERLRKGDVLQKAIDINGEKTQHYLQLDPETKSIIQRKVNDIKVEQRIKDMEKVNDIELGTQQKQQVRDGKPAELNVGGEKVTVGIDLKEPQGFRVVKGDMKEWERQQKLRYDELHPEYVGIVMTDKNRWEYQKVVERHESERAINLDPDRKRDRNSGMKM
;
A
#
# COMPACT_ATOMS: atom_id res chain seq x y z
N MET A 1 -3.96 30.53 13.54
CA MET A 1 -4.55 29.44 14.32
C MET A 1 -4.29 28.15 13.55
N GLU A 2 -3.28 27.40 13.99
CA GLU A 2 -2.89 26.11 13.41
C GLU A 2 -3.93 25.05 13.77
N ILE A 3 -4.48 24.36 12.77
CA ILE A 3 -5.25 23.14 12.99
C ILE A 3 -4.32 21.99 12.63
N ASP A 4 -3.62 21.54 13.67
CA ASP A 4 -2.68 20.42 13.66
C ASP A 4 -3.46 19.14 13.27
N ASN A 5 -3.26 18.70 12.03
CA ASN A 5 -3.92 17.55 11.42
C ASN A 5 -3.11 16.25 11.68
N ARG A 6 -2.49 16.15 12.86
CA ARG A 6 -2.20 14.84 13.46
C ARG A 6 -3.55 14.16 13.69
N ASN A 7 -3.63 12.83 13.56
CA ASN A 7 -4.66 12.11 14.31
C ASN A 7 -4.48 12.52 15.77
N GLN A 8 -5.33 13.42 16.29
CA GLN A 8 -5.22 13.91 17.67
C GLN A 8 -5.52 12.81 18.69
N GLN A 9 -5.88 11.61 18.22
CA GLN A 9 -5.94 10.40 19.01
C GLN A 9 -4.54 9.82 19.16
N THR A 10 -3.94 10.09 20.32
CA THR A 10 -2.69 9.45 20.79
C THR A 10 -2.88 7.98 21.20
N GLN A 11 -4.10 7.45 21.12
CA GLN A 11 -4.44 6.11 21.58
C GLN A 11 -4.81 5.18 20.42
N LEU A 12 -4.33 3.94 20.52
CA LEU A 12 -4.63 2.88 19.57
C LEU A 12 -6.13 2.52 19.58
N PRO A 13 -6.69 2.10 18.44
CA PRO A 13 -8.08 1.68 18.36
C PRO A 13 -8.24 0.24 18.89
N TYR A 14 -8.06 0.05 20.19
CA TYR A 14 -8.02 -1.26 20.86
C TYR A 14 -9.22 -2.14 20.52
N GLU A 15 -10.43 -1.57 20.51
CA GLU A 15 -11.65 -2.33 20.18
C GLU A 15 -11.63 -2.87 18.74
N LYS A 16 -11.07 -2.10 17.79
CA LYS A 16 -10.97 -2.51 16.38
C LYS A 16 -9.84 -3.53 16.19
N LEU A 17 -8.72 -3.35 16.88
CA LEU A 17 -7.62 -4.31 16.89
C LEU A 17 -8.03 -5.66 17.49
N ALA A 18 -8.90 -5.66 18.50
CA ALA A 18 -9.42 -6.87 19.11
C ALA A 18 -10.23 -7.74 18.12
N LEU A 19 -10.91 -7.13 17.13
CA LEU A 19 -11.59 -7.86 16.06
C LEU A 19 -10.63 -8.67 15.17
N LEU A 20 -9.34 -8.30 15.17
CA LEU A 20 -8.26 -9.02 14.47
C LEU A 20 -7.50 -10.00 15.38
N GLY A 21 -8.00 -10.26 16.59
CA GLY A 21 -7.34 -11.12 17.58
C GLY A 21 -6.18 -10.45 18.32
N ILE A 22 -6.03 -9.13 18.17
CA ILE A 22 -5.05 -8.29 18.87
C ILE A 22 -5.77 -7.62 20.04
N ASP A 23 -5.88 -8.34 21.15
CA ASP A 23 -6.38 -7.78 22.41
C ASP A 23 -5.48 -6.63 22.94
N ARG A 24 -5.95 -5.94 23.98
CA ARG A 24 -5.24 -4.78 24.54
C ARG A 24 -3.80 -5.09 24.96
N GLU A 25 -3.57 -6.25 25.58
CA GLU A 25 -2.25 -6.66 26.03
C GLU A 25 -1.30 -6.90 24.84
N LYS A 26 -1.78 -7.55 23.78
CA LYS A 26 -1.01 -7.71 22.53
C LYS A 26 -0.79 -6.39 21.81
N ALA A 27 -1.79 -5.52 21.78
CA ALA A 27 -1.70 -4.20 21.16
C ALA A 27 -0.62 -3.34 21.85
N ASP A 28 -0.56 -3.37 23.18
CA ASP A 28 0.44 -2.64 23.96
C ASP A 28 1.86 -3.21 23.79
N ARG A 29 1.98 -4.48 23.40
CA ARG A 29 3.24 -5.17 23.07
C ARG A 29 3.69 -5.00 21.62
N LEU A 30 2.89 -4.37 20.76
CA LEU A 30 3.29 -4.12 19.38
C LEU A 30 4.58 -3.28 19.34
N PRO A 31 5.47 -3.51 18.36
CA PRO A 31 6.67 -2.71 18.18
C PRO A 31 6.33 -1.21 18.17
N GLN A 32 7.19 -0.40 18.79
CA GLN A 32 6.95 1.05 18.90
C GLN A 32 6.74 1.69 17.53
N GLU A 33 7.54 1.29 16.53
CA GLU A 33 7.42 1.76 15.15
C GLU A 33 6.03 1.46 14.57
N PHE A 34 5.50 0.24 14.81
CA PHE A 34 4.19 -0.17 14.31
C PHE A 34 3.08 0.69 14.94
N ARG A 35 3.13 0.88 16.26
CA ARG A 35 2.16 1.70 16.99
C ARG A 35 2.20 3.16 16.54
N GLN A 36 3.40 3.70 16.38
CA GLN A 36 3.61 5.08 15.93
C GLN A 36 3.03 5.28 14.53
N LYS A 37 3.38 4.40 13.58
CA LYS A 37 2.82 4.41 12.22
C LYS A 37 1.30 4.34 12.22
N LEU A 38 0.72 3.46 13.03
CA LEU A 38 -0.73 3.34 13.10
C LEU A 38 -1.37 4.62 13.65
N VAL A 39 -0.82 5.22 14.71
CA VAL A 39 -1.30 6.49 15.27
C VAL A 39 -1.17 7.62 14.25
N ASP A 40 -0.04 7.70 13.54
CA ASP A 40 0.22 8.71 12.51
C ASP A 40 -0.68 8.54 11.27
N GLY A 41 -1.43 7.43 11.19
CA GLY A 41 -2.29 7.11 10.06
C GLY A 41 -1.49 6.61 8.84
N GLU A 42 -0.26 6.14 9.06
CA GLU A 42 0.54 5.44 8.06
C GLU A 42 0.03 4.02 7.86
N VAL A 43 0.36 3.48 6.69
CA VAL A 43 0.22 2.05 6.47
C VAL A 43 1.35 1.34 7.22
N THR A 44 0.97 0.44 8.11
CA THR A 44 1.92 -0.30 8.96
C THR A 44 2.77 -1.27 8.15
N PRO A 45 3.91 -1.73 8.69
CA PRO A 45 4.59 -2.92 8.19
C PRO A 45 3.66 -4.15 8.17
N LEU A 46 4.04 -5.15 7.39
CA LEU A 46 3.28 -6.40 7.30
C LEU A 46 3.31 -7.14 8.65
N MET A 47 2.14 -7.61 9.10
CA MET A 47 2.02 -8.41 10.32
C MET A 47 1.11 -9.61 10.08
N GLN A 48 1.36 -10.71 10.80
CA GLN A 48 0.43 -11.84 10.85
C GLN A 48 -0.56 -11.64 11.99
N VAL A 49 -1.84 -11.72 11.68
CA VAL A 49 -2.92 -11.76 12.68
C VAL A 49 -3.56 -13.14 12.72
N SER A 50 -4.07 -13.53 13.88
CA SER A 50 -4.79 -14.80 14.07
C SER A 50 -6.22 -14.51 14.48
N ILE A 51 -7.16 -14.89 13.62
CA ILE A 51 -8.59 -14.64 13.81
C ILE A 51 -9.29 -15.99 14.02
N THR A 52 -10.00 -16.13 15.13
CA THR A 52 -10.85 -17.30 15.37
C THR A 52 -12.15 -17.14 14.58
N ALA A 53 -12.32 -17.97 13.56
CA ALA A 53 -13.56 -18.02 12.80
C ALA A 53 -14.70 -18.60 13.65
N ARG A 54 -15.95 -18.34 13.25
CA ARG A 54 -17.16 -18.76 13.98
C ARG A 54 -17.27 -20.27 14.20
N ASN A 55 -16.55 -21.06 13.40
CA ASN A 55 -16.48 -22.52 13.50
C ASN A 55 -15.38 -23.02 14.46
N GLY A 56 -14.69 -22.13 15.18
CA GLY A 56 -13.61 -22.47 16.10
C GLY A 56 -12.23 -22.62 15.43
N ASN A 57 -12.14 -22.52 14.10
CA ASN A 57 -10.85 -22.60 13.41
C ASN A 57 -10.08 -21.28 13.52
N VAL A 58 -8.78 -21.35 13.79
CA VAL A 58 -7.89 -20.19 13.80
C VAL A 58 -7.33 -19.97 12.40
N ILE A 59 -7.67 -18.82 11.81
CA ILE A 59 -7.16 -18.38 10.51
C ILE A 59 -6.01 -17.42 10.77
N THR A 60 -4.84 -17.72 10.21
CA THR A 60 -3.70 -16.79 10.23
C THR A 60 -3.64 -16.04 8.91
N LEU A 61 -3.62 -14.70 8.97
CA LEU A 61 -3.66 -13.84 7.80
C LEU A 61 -2.57 -12.77 7.89
N PRO A 62 -1.63 -12.70 6.92
CA PRO A 62 -0.76 -11.54 6.79
C PRO A 62 -1.53 -10.33 6.26
N LEU A 63 -1.41 -9.19 6.94
CA LEU A 63 -2.05 -7.93 6.57
C LEU A 63 -1.22 -6.72 6.98
N LYS A 64 -1.50 -5.58 6.37
CA LYS A 64 -1.12 -4.25 6.87
C LYS A 64 -2.34 -3.54 7.43
N LEU A 65 -2.12 -2.60 8.33
CA LEU A 65 -3.16 -1.79 8.95
C LEU A 65 -2.94 -0.32 8.66
N GLN A 66 -4.03 0.44 8.67
CA GLN A 66 -3.99 1.89 8.70
C GLN A 66 -5.11 2.39 9.60
N MET A 67 -4.81 3.36 10.45
CA MET A 67 -5.84 4.08 11.19
C MET A 67 -6.26 5.31 10.39
N ALA A 68 -7.56 5.50 10.25
CA ALA A 68 -8.14 6.70 9.66
C ALA A 68 -9.26 7.22 10.56
N LEU A 69 -9.74 8.43 10.29
CA LEU A 69 -10.94 8.97 10.93
C LEU A 69 -12.12 8.86 9.97
N ASP A 70 -13.28 8.48 10.50
CA ASP A 70 -14.52 8.57 9.75
C ASP A 70 -15.06 10.01 9.69
N GLN A 71 -16.22 10.21 9.06
CA GLN A 71 -16.88 11.51 8.95
C GLN A 71 -17.28 12.11 10.31
N ALA A 72 -17.41 11.28 11.35
CA ALA A 72 -17.72 11.70 12.72
C ALA A 72 -16.45 11.94 13.56
N GLY A 73 -15.26 11.79 12.98
CA GLY A 73 -13.98 11.92 13.68
C GLY A 73 -13.62 10.72 14.56
N GLN A 74 -14.27 9.57 14.39
CA GLN A 74 -13.95 8.35 15.13
C GLN A 74 -12.87 7.54 14.42
N ALA A 75 -11.96 6.94 15.18
CA ALA A 75 -10.95 6.04 14.63
C ALA A 75 -11.59 4.79 14.01
N VAL A 76 -11.26 4.58 12.75
CA VAL A 76 -11.52 3.36 12.00
C VAL A 76 -10.21 2.68 11.66
N LEU A 77 -10.25 1.35 11.62
CA LEU A 77 -9.10 0.53 11.27
C LEU A 77 -9.35 -0.07 9.89
N ILE A 78 -8.48 0.28 8.94
CA ILE A 78 -8.49 -0.26 7.58
C ILE A 78 -7.48 -1.41 7.54
N ALA A 79 -7.90 -2.56 7.02
CA ALA A 79 -7.06 -3.73 6.86
C ALA A 79 -6.77 -4.01 5.39
N TYR A 80 -5.49 -4.21 5.08
CA TYR A 80 -4.99 -4.54 3.75
C TYR A 80 -4.41 -5.96 3.78
N PRO A 81 -5.23 -7.00 3.54
CA PRO A 81 -4.75 -8.38 3.54
C PRO A 81 -3.86 -8.65 2.32
N VAL A 82 -2.85 -9.50 2.48
CA VAL A 82 -1.97 -9.88 1.36
C VAL A 82 -2.71 -10.75 0.37
N ARG A 83 -2.64 -10.36 -0.90
CA ARG A 83 -3.26 -11.07 -2.02
C ARG A 83 -2.21 -11.37 -3.09
N LYS A 84 -2.46 -12.43 -3.87
CA LYS A 84 -1.60 -12.79 -5.00
C LYS A 84 -1.64 -11.76 -6.14
N ALA A 85 -2.79 -11.11 -6.30
CA ALA A 85 -3.03 -10.13 -7.34
C ALA A 85 -3.98 -9.05 -6.82
N LEU A 86 -4.04 -7.95 -7.57
CA LEU A 86 -5.03 -6.91 -7.36
C LEU A 86 -6.45 -7.50 -7.39
N ASP A 87 -7.27 -7.11 -6.42
CA ASP A 87 -8.63 -7.61 -6.27
C ASP A 87 -9.54 -7.13 -7.42
N GLU A 88 -10.01 -8.06 -8.25
CA GLU A 88 -10.92 -7.77 -9.36
C GLU A 88 -12.26 -7.19 -8.90
N GLU A 89 -12.74 -7.60 -7.72
CA GLU A 89 -13.97 -7.05 -7.15
C GLU A 89 -13.76 -5.56 -6.84
N LYS A 90 -12.60 -5.22 -6.26
CA LYS A 90 -12.25 -3.82 -5.97
C LYS A 90 -12.08 -2.99 -7.24
N VAL A 91 -11.50 -3.58 -8.29
CA VAL A 91 -11.39 -2.94 -9.62
C VAL A 91 -12.78 -2.60 -10.18
N ARG A 92 -13.74 -3.52 -10.06
CA ARG A 92 -15.13 -3.32 -10.50
C ARG A 92 -15.87 -2.28 -9.65
N GLU A 93 -15.73 -2.37 -8.33
CA GLU A 93 -16.31 -1.42 -7.36
C GLU A 93 -15.85 0.02 -7.66
N LEU A 94 -14.55 0.21 -7.87
CA LEU A 94 -13.94 1.49 -8.18
C LEU A 94 -14.10 1.92 -9.64
N ARG A 95 -14.73 1.08 -10.48
CA ARG A 95 -14.93 1.30 -11.93
C ARG A 95 -13.64 1.73 -12.63
N LEU A 96 -12.56 1.00 -12.33
CA LEU A 96 -11.24 1.26 -12.92
C LEU A 96 -11.20 0.71 -14.35
N THR A 97 -10.69 1.54 -15.26
CA THR A 97 -10.36 1.11 -16.62
C THR A 97 -9.10 0.23 -16.62
N THR A 98 -8.88 -0.47 -17.73
CA THR A 98 -7.64 -1.24 -17.94
C THR A 98 -6.40 -0.36 -17.81
N ASN A 99 -6.41 0.84 -18.39
CA ASN A 99 -5.28 1.77 -18.31
C ASN A 99 -5.02 2.25 -16.87
N GLU A 100 -6.07 2.60 -16.12
CA GLU A 100 -5.95 2.96 -14.70
C GLU A 100 -5.38 1.79 -13.88
N THR A 101 -5.87 0.58 -14.12
CA THR A 101 -5.38 -0.63 -13.45
C THR A 101 -3.90 -0.88 -13.71
N GLU A 102 -3.46 -0.75 -14.96
CA GLU A 102 -2.04 -0.88 -15.33
C GLU A 102 -1.16 0.21 -14.71
N ARG A 103 -1.66 1.45 -14.62
CA ARG A 103 -0.95 2.53 -13.93
C ARG A 103 -0.79 2.25 -12.44
N LEU A 104 -1.84 1.79 -11.76
CA LEU A 104 -1.74 1.35 -10.36
C LEU A 104 -0.72 0.22 -10.20
N ARG A 105 -0.70 -0.76 -11.10
CA ARG A 105 0.30 -1.86 -11.10
C ARG A 105 1.73 -1.37 -11.27
N LYS A 106 1.94 -0.26 -11.97
CA LYS A 106 3.25 0.40 -12.12
C LYS A 106 3.66 1.26 -10.92
N GLY A 107 2.77 1.44 -9.94
CA GLY A 107 3.01 2.24 -8.74
C GLY A 107 2.56 3.70 -8.86
N ASP A 108 1.82 4.07 -9.92
CA ASP A 108 1.25 5.41 -10.04
C ASP A 108 0.19 5.65 -8.96
N VAL A 109 0.05 6.92 -8.59
CA VAL A 109 -1.14 7.41 -7.89
C VAL A 109 -2.14 7.95 -8.91
N LEU A 110 -3.40 7.57 -8.75
CA LEU A 110 -4.51 8.02 -9.59
C LEU A 110 -5.46 8.92 -8.80
N GLN A 111 -5.92 10.00 -9.42
CA GLN A 111 -7.09 10.73 -8.95
C GLN A 111 -8.35 10.18 -9.64
N LYS A 112 -9.37 9.80 -8.86
CA LYS A 112 -10.61 9.19 -9.36
C LYS A 112 -11.83 9.74 -8.62
N ALA A 113 -12.88 10.05 -9.37
CA ALA A 113 -14.19 10.33 -8.82
C ALA A 113 -14.87 9.01 -8.42
N ILE A 114 -15.18 8.85 -7.14
CA ILE A 114 -15.86 7.68 -6.61
C ILE A 114 -17.23 8.12 -6.12
N ASP A 115 -18.25 7.35 -6.48
CA ASP A 115 -19.61 7.53 -6.01
C ASP A 115 -19.79 6.73 -4.72
N ILE A 116 -19.91 7.43 -3.59
CA ILE A 116 -20.16 6.82 -2.28
C ILE A 116 -21.55 7.29 -1.85
N ASN A 117 -22.51 6.38 -1.82
CA ASN A 117 -23.89 6.67 -1.39
C ASN A 117 -24.58 7.82 -2.18
N GLY A 118 -24.28 7.99 -3.47
CA GLY A 118 -24.83 9.05 -4.32
C GLY A 118 -24.01 10.35 -4.32
N GLU A 119 -22.97 10.45 -3.48
CA GLU A 119 -22.05 11.58 -3.45
C GLU A 119 -20.79 11.26 -4.25
N LYS A 120 -20.54 12.02 -5.32
CA LYS A 120 -19.30 11.93 -6.10
C LYS A 120 -18.18 12.68 -5.38
N THR A 121 -17.27 11.93 -4.79
CA THR A 121 -16.12 12.47 -4.05
C THR A 121 -14.82 12.08 -4.73
N GLN A 122 -13.89 13.04 -4.82
CA GLN A 122 -12.59 12.81 -5.45
C GLN A 122 -11.64 12.12 -4.47
N HIS A 123 -11.01 11.04 -4.94
CA HIS A 123 -10.08 10.24 -4.16
C HIS A 123 -8.78 10.02 -4.91
N TYR A 124 -7.69 9.91 -4.16
CA TYR A 124 -6.46 9.32 -4.62
C TYR A 124 -6.47 7.82 -4.37
N LEU A 125 -5.96 7.06 -5.34
CA LEU A 125 -5.82 5.62 -5.32
C LEU A 125 -4.36 5.24 -5.58
N GLN A 126 -3.82 4.34 -4.77
CA GLN A 126 -2.47 3.80 -4.95
C GLN A 126 -2.47 2.32 -4.61
N LEU A 127 -1.80 1.50 -5.43
CA LEU A 127 -1.61 0.08 -5.12
C LEU A 127 -0.45 -0.11 -4.15
N ASP A 128 -0.70 -0.81 -3.06
CA ASP A 128 0.37 -1.30 -2.20
C ASP A 128 0.99 -2.57 -2.81
N PRO A 129 2.29 -2.57 -3.16
CA PRO A 129 2.91 -3.69 -3.85
C PRO A 129 3.04 -4.95 -2.98
N GLU A 130 3.06 -4.83 -1.65
CA GLU A 130 3.17 -5.96 -0.72
C GLU A 130 1.83 -6.68 -0.56
N THR A 131 0.75 -5.95 -0.37
CA THR A 131 -0.58 -6.55 -0.14
C THR A 131 -1.38 -6.73 -1.42
N LYS A 132 -0.98 -6.07 -2.52
CA LYS A 132 -1.77 -5.90 -3.74
C LYS A 132 -3.15 -5.27 -3.48
N SER A 133 -3.28 -4.53 -2.39
CA SER A 133 -4.50 -3.80 -2.03
C SER A 133 -4.43 -2.34 -2.47
N ILE A 134 -5.57 -1.76 -2.84
CA ILE A 134 -5.67 -0.34 -3.19
C ILE A 134 -5.88 0.48 -1.92
N ILE A 135 -4.95 1.38 -1.63
CA ILE A 135 -5.08 2.43 -0.63
C ILE A 135 -5.91 3.56 -1.26
N GLN A 136 -6.92 4.03 -0.53
CA GLN A 136 -7.84 5.08 -0.97
C GLN A 136 -7.85 6.21 0.06
N ARG A 137 -7.73 7.46 -0.39
CA ARG A 137 -7.83 8.65 0.47
C ARG A 137 -8.52 9.80 -0.24
N LYS A 138 -9.34 10.59 0.45
CA LYS A 138 -10.00 11.75 -0.16
C LYS A 138 -8.96 12.81 -0.52
N VAL A 139 -9.16 13.47 -1.66
CA VAL A 139 -8.27 14.55 -2.12
C VAL A 139 -8.18 15.67 -1.08
N ASN A 140 -9.31 16.00 -0.44
CA ASN A 140 -9.38 17.07 0.56
C ASN A 140 -8.60 16.77 1.85
N ASP A 141 -8.36 15.50 2.18
CA ASP A 141 -7.67 15.10 3.40
C ASP A 141 -6.14 15.28 3.30
N ILE A 142 -5.58 15.20 2.09
CA ILE A 142 -4.13 15.31 1.84
C ILE A 142 -3.68 16.77 1.88
N LYS A 143 -4.59 17.74 1.70
CA LYS A 143 -4.29 19.20 1.70
C LYS A 143 -3.09 19.55 0.81
N VAL A 144 -3.02 18.95 -0.39
CA VAL A 144 -1.88 19.07 -1.34
C VAL A 144 -1.49 20.52 -1.58
N GLU A 145 -2.45 21.44 -1.71
CA GLU A 145 -2.17 22.86 -1.93
C GLU A 145 -1.40 23.52 -0.78
N GLN A 146 -1.78 23.20 0.46
CA GLN A 146 -1.09 23.74 1.63
C GLN A 146 0.33 23.19 1.69
N ARG A 147 0.51 21.89 1.40
CA ARG A 147 1.84 21.25 1.38
C ARG A 147 2.76 21.85 0.33
N ILE A 148 2.23 22.10 -0.86
CA ILE A 148 2.97 22.81 -1.91
C ILE A 148 3.38 24.19 -1.40
N LYS A 149 2.46 24.98 -0.84
CA LYS A 149 2.75 26.33 -0.31
C LYS A 149 3.79 26.32 0.82
N ASP A 150 3.70 25.38 1.75
CA ASP A 150 4.64 25.27 2.86
C ASP A 150 6.03 24.93 2.35
N MET A 151 6.11 24.08 1.34
CA MET A 151 7.37 23.73 0.69
C MET A 151 7.97 24.90 -0.12
N GLU A 152 7.14 25.68 -0.83
CA GLU A 152 7.57 26.89 -1.55
C GLU A 152 8.21 27.91 -0.59
N LYS A 153 7.69 28.03 0.63
CA LYS A 153 8.21 28.94 1.66
C LYS A 153 9.52 28.50 2.30
N VAL A 154 9.68 27.19 2.54
CA VAL A 154 10.82 26.67 3.30
C VAL A 154 12.07 26.51 2.43
N ASN A 155 11.89 26.32 1.11
CA ASN A 155 12.97 25.91 0.22
C ASN A 155 13.28 26.92 -0.90
N ASP A 156 12.70 28.14 -0.89
CA ASP A 156 12.80 29.12 -1.99
C ASP A 156 12.46 28.51 -3.37
N ILE A 157 11.42 27.68 -3.41
CA ILE A 157 10.96 26.99 -4.62
C ILE A 157 9.73 27.70 -5.15
N GLU A 158 9.70 28.04 -6.42
CA GLU A 158 8.46 28.38 -7.11
C GLU A 158 8.02 27.20 -7.99
N LEU A 159 6.89 26.56 -7.65
CA LEU A 159 6.34 25.54 -8.52
C LEU A 159 5.57 26.22 -9.65
N GLY A 160 5.93 25.88 -10.89
CA GLY A 160 5.15 26.27 -12.06
C GLY A 160 3.74 25.70 -11.98
N THR A 161 2.77 26.39 -12.58
CA THR A 161 1.36 25.96 -12.64
C THR A 161 1.20 24.54 -13.16
N GLN A 162 2.02 24.15 -14.16
CA GLN A 162 2.04 22.80 -14.72
C GLN A 162 2.56 21.74 -13.74
N GLN A 163 3.55 22.05 -12.90
CA GLN A 163 4.07 21.12 -11.89
C GLN A 163 3.06 20.93 -10.76
N LYS A 164 2.42 22.03 -10.30
CA LYS A 164 1.34 21.95 -9.31
C LYS A 164 0.19 21.08 -9.81
N GLN A 165 -0.18 21.20 -11.08
CA GLN A 165 -1.23 20.37 -11.66
C GLN A 165 -0.82 18.89 -11.76
N GLN A 166 0.42 18.59 -12.15
CA GLN A 166 0.91 17.20 -12.17
C GLN A 166 0.80 16.52 -10.80
N VAL A 167 1.25 17.22 -9.75
CA VAL A 167 1.15 16.72 -8.36
C VAL A 167 -0.31 16.52 -7.96
N ARG A 168 -1.20 17.46 -8.31
CA ARG A 168 -2.65 17.31 -8.06
C ARG A 168 -3.26 16.11 -8.78
N ASP A 169 -2.78 15.79 -9.97
CA ASP A 169 -3.23 14.63 -10.75
C ASP A 169 -2.64 13.30 -10.23
N GLY A 170 -1.85 13.33 -9.16
CA GLY A 170 -1.15 12.17 -8.58
C GLY A 170 0.17 11.83 -9.26
N LYS A 171 0.63 12.64 -10.21
CA LYS A 171 1.92 12.44 -10.89
C LYS A 171 3.03 13.17 -10.13
N PRO A 172 4.19 12.54 -9.92
CA PRO A 172 5.32 13.25 -9.33
C PRO A 172 5.82 14.35 -10.28
N ALA A 173 6.31 15.44 -9.69
CA ALA A 173 6.90 16.57 -10.41
C ALA A 173 8.34 16.79 -9.95
N GLU A 174 9.26 16.89 -10.92
CA GLU A 174 10.66 17.28 -10.68
C GLU A 174 10.77 18.80 -10.63
N LEU A 175 11.54 19.28 -9.64
CA LEU A 175 11.77 20.66 -9.29
C LEU A 175 13.27 20.90 -9.18
N ASN A 176 13.72 22.13 -9.44
CA ASN A 176 15.09 22.55 -9.20
C ASN A 176 15.11 23.59 -8.08
N VAL A 177 15.87 23.30 -7.03
CA VAL A 177 15.87 24.00 -5.75
C VAL A 177 17.30 24.35 -5.41
N GLY A 178 17.69 25.63 -5.58
CA GLY A 178 19.05 26.06 -5.28
C GLY A 178 20.16 25.30 -6.04
N GLY A 179 19.85 24.72 -7.20
CA GLY A 179 20.78 23.90 -8.00
C GLY A 179 20.67 22.39 -7.77
N GLU A 180 19.86 21.95 -6.80
CA GLU A 180 19.56 20.53 -6.56
C GLU A 180 18.22 20.12 -7.18
N LYS A 181 18.17 18.90 -7.74
CA LYS A 181 16.91 18.32 -8.21
C LYS A 181 16.13 17.73 -7.04
N VAL A 182 14.84 18.03 -6.96
CA VAL A 182 13.92 17.49 -5.95
C VAL A 182 12.66 17.00 -6.66
N THR A 183 12.20 15.80 -6.36
CA THR A 183 10.98 15.24 -6.90
C THR A 183 9.91 15.16 -5.81
N VAL A 184 8.73 15.67 -6.10
CA VAL A 184 7.61 15.74 -5.14
C VAL A 184 6.39 15.07 -5.71
N GLY A 185 5.61 14.40 -4.88
CA GLY A 185 4.42 13.68 -5.35
C GLY A 185 3.52 13.23 -4.22
N ILE A 186 2.37 12.69 -4.62
CA ILE A 186 1.42 12.07 -3.70
C ILE A 186 1.89 10.64 -3.45
N ASP A 187 1.90 10.23 -2.18
CA ASP A 187 2.19 8.86 -1.76
C ASP A 187 1.29 8.55 -0.56
N LEU A 188 0.26 7.74 -0.77
CA LEU A 188 -0.77 7.40 0.22
C LEU A 188 -0.27 6.47 1.31
N LYS A 189 0.92 5.88 1.13
CA LYS A 189 1.62 5.12 2.17
C LYS A 189 2.18 6.04 3.27
N GLU A 190 2.40 7.32 2.95
CA GLU A 190 2.87 8.32 3.90
C GLU A 190 1.69 8.90 4.70
N PRO A 191 1.89 9.30 5.97
CA PRO A 191 0.79 9.72 6.85
C PRO A 191 0.10 10.99 6.34
N GLN A 192 0.89 11.86 5.70
CA GLN A 192 0.40 13.08 5.06
C GLN A 192 -0.05 12.88 3.61
N GLY A 193 0.05 11.67 3.06
CA GLY A 193 -0.31 11.39 1.66
C GLY A 193 0.62 12.05 0.64
N PHE A 194 1.78 12.55 1.07
CA PHE A 194 2.66 13.41 0.28
C PHE A 194 4.12 13.07 0.59
N ARG A 195 4.94 12.99 -0.46
CA ARG A 195 6.34 12.61 -0.37
C ARG A 195 7.23 13.58 -1.15
N VAL A 196 8.39 13.87 -0.57
CA VAL A 196 9.46 14.69 -1.15
C VAL A 196 10.72 13.84 -1.18
N VAL A 197 11.36 13.75 -2.34
CA VAL A 197 12.63 13.03 -2.54
C VAL A 197 13.65 14.03 -3.06
N LYS A 198 14.79 14.13 -2.38
CA LYS A 198 15.96 14.84 -2.92
C LYS A 198 16.57 13.98 -4.02
N GLY A 199 16.44 14.43 -5.26
CA GLY A 199 16.83 13.68 -6.46
C GLY A 199 15.90 13.94 -7.64
N ASP A 200 16.33 13.43 -8.79
CA ASP A 200 15.55 13.44 -10.02
C ASP A 200 14.45 12.36 -10.04
N MET A 201 13.68 12.33 -11.11
CA MET A 201 12.63 11.32 -11.29
C MET A 201 13.17 9.87 -11.24
N LYS A 202 14.44 9.63 -11.60
CA LYS A 202 15.04 8.29 -11.50
C LYS A 202 15.27 7.90 -10.06
N GLU A 203 15.70 8.84 -9.22
CA GLU A 203 15.87 8.61 -7.78
C GLU A 203 14.51 8.36 -7.10
N TRP A 204 13.46 9.07 -7.52
CA TRP A 204 12.09 8.78 -7.09
C TRP A 204 11.68 7.32 -7.40
N GLU A 205 11.86 6.88 -8.64
CA GLU A 205 11.58 5.50 -9.04
C GLU A 205 12.47 4.48 -8.33
N ARG A 206 13.75 4.80 -8.13
CA ARG A 206 14.72 3.95 -7.42
C ARG A 206 14.30 3.75 -5.98
N GLN A 207 13.91 4.81 -5.27
CA GLN A 207 13.47 4.67 -3.88
C GLN A 207 12.09 4.01 -3.74
N GLN A 208 11.20 4.13 -4.73
CA GLN A 208 9.97 3.33 -4.76
C GLN A 208 10.29 1.84 -4.89
N LYS A 209 11.31 1.47 -5.69
CA LYS A 209 11.79 0.09 -5.85
C LYS A 209 12.58 -0.43 -4.65
N LEU A 210 13.47 0.38 -4.05
CA LEU A 210 14.26 -0.05 -2.88
C LEU A 210 13.41 -0.33 -1.64
N ARG A 211 12.33 0.44 -1.41
CA ARG A 211 11.37 0.12 -0.33
C ARG A 211 10.75 -1.26 -0.50
N TYR A 212 10.60 -1.73 -1.74
CA TYR A 212 10.13 -3.09 -2.00
C TYR A 212 11.20 -4.10 -1.58
N ASP A 213 12.47 -3.87 -1.92
CA ASP A 213 13.57 -4.79 -1.62
C ASP A 213 13.95 -4.85 -0.11
N GLU A 214 13.94 -3.72 0.61
CA GLU A 214 14.24 -3.65 2.06
C GLU A 214 13.19 -4.34 2.93
N LEU A 215 11.92 -4.35 2.50
CA LEU A 215 10.80 -4.95 3.24
C LEU A 215 10.64 -6.46 2.98
N HIS A 216 11.42 -7.02 2.06
CA HIS A 216 11.48 -8.46 1.78
C HIS A 216 12.87 -9.06 2.09
N PRO A 217 13.28 -9.17 3.37
CA PRO A 217 14.56 -9.74 3.78
C PRO A 217 14.78 -11.21 3.40
N GLU A 218 13.71 -11.95 3.06
CA GLU A 218 13.79 -13.27 2.44
C GLU A 218 14.49 -13.28 1.06
N TYR A 219 14.66 -12.11 0.44
CA TYR A 219 15.43 -11.92 -0.81
C TYR A 219 16.71 -11.08 -0.62
N VAL A 220 17.06 -10.68 0.60
CA VAL A 220 18.22 -9.80 0.90
C VAL A 220 19.60 -10.45 0.62
N GLY A 221 19.62 -11.70 0.14
CA GLY A 221 20.80 -12.35 -0.43
C GLY A 221 20.71 -12.70 -1.93
N ILE A 222 19.63 -12.34 -2.64
CA ILE A 222 19.29 -12.89 -3.97
C ILE A 222 19.00 -11.80 -5.03
N VAL A 223 19.05 -10.49 -4.73
CA VAL A 223 18.87 -9.46 -5.79
C VAL A 223 20.00 -8.44 -5.82
N MET A 224 20.51 -8.24 -7.03
CA MET A 224 21.80 -7.63 -7.33
C MET A 224 21.81 -6.11 -7.44
N THR A 225 22.94 -5.54 -7.06
CA THR A 225 23.60 -4.43 -7.77
C THR A 225 23.87 -4.82 -9.24
N ASP A 226 23.28 -4.12 -10.23
CA ASP A 226 23.55 -4.04 -11.69
C ASP A 226 24.17 -5.20 -12.53
N LYS A 227 24.57 -6.36 -11.99
CA LYS A 227 25.41 -7.35 -12.68
C LYS A 227 24.73 -8.66 -13.11
N ASN A 228 23.60 -9.10 -12.55
CA ASN A 228 23.09 -10.47 -12.84
C ASN A 228 21.60 -10.55 -13.23
N ARG A 229 21.24 -9.83 -14.30
CA ARG A 229 19.88 -9.86 -14.91
C ARG A 229 19.40 -11.27 -15.33
N TRP A 230 20.30 -12.22 -15.57
CA TRP A 230 19.97 -13.57 -16.07
C TRP A 230 19.45 -14.50 -14.96
N GLU A 231 20.01 -14.43 -13.75
CA GLU A 231 19.69 -15.40 -12.68
C GLU A 231 18.30 -15.13 -12.05
N TYR A 232 17.85 -13.87 -12.05
CA TYR A 232 16.52 -13.48 -11.57
C TYR A 232 15.39 -14.13 -12.38
N GLN A 233 15.50 -14.13 -13.72
CA GLN A 233 14.52 -14.81 -14.57
C GLN A 233 14.46 -16.32 -14.31
N LYS A 234 15.62 -16.97 -14.12
CA LYS A 234 15.68 -18.41 -13.82
C LYS A 234 15.08 -18.76 -12.46
N VAL A 235 15.21 -17.90 -11.46
CA VAL A 235 14.65 -18.13 -10.11
C VAL A 235 13.15 -17.88 -10.09
N VAL A 236 12.67 -16.85 -10.79
CA VAL A 236 11.23 -16.62 -11.00
C VAL A 236 10.61 -17.79 -11.77
N GLU A 237 11.20 -18.21 -12.88
CA GLU A 237 10.72 -19.39 -13.64
C GLU A 237 10.78 -20.69 -12.82
N ARG A 238 11.82 -20.89 -12.02
CA ARG A 238 11.93 -22.08 -11.15
C ARG A 238 10.85 -22.08 -10.06
N HIS A 239 10.57 -20.94 -9.44
CA HIS A 239 9.51 -20.85 -8.44
C HIS A 239 8.10 -20.86 -9.04
N GLU A 240 7.92 -20.34 -10.25
CA GLU A 240 6.65 -20.45 -11.00
C GLU A 240 6.38 -21.90 -11.41
N SER A 241 7.39 -22.64 -11.87
CA SER A 241 7.27 -24.07 -12.22
C SER A 241 7.10 -24.97 -10.98
N GLU A 242 7.85 -24.76 -9.90
CA GLU A 242 7.70 -25.54 -8.66
C GLU A 242 6.35 -25.32 -7.97
N ARG A 243 5.75 -24.13 -8.09
CA ARG A 243 4.41 -23.83 -7.55
C ARG A 243 3.27 -24.26 -8.47
N ALA A 244 3.51 -24.38 -9.78
CA ALA A 244 2.52 -24.87 -10.74
C ALA A 244 2.29 -26.39 -10.66
N ILE A 245 3.24 -27.18 -10.13
CA ILE A 245 3.14 -28.65 -10.09
C ILE A 245 2.30 -29.18 -8.92
N ASN A 246 1.75 -28.35 -8.02
CA ASN A 246 0.87 -28.80 -6.92
C ASN A 246 -0.62 -28.45 -7.10
N LEU A 247 -1.11 -28.51 -8.35
CA LEU A 247 -2.53 -28.69 -8.64
C LEU A 247 -2.67 -29.90 -9.56
N ASP A 248 -2.49 -31.09 -9.00
CA ASP A 248 -2.89 -32.36 -9.62
C ASP A 248 -4.34 -32.66 -9.16
N PRO A 249 -5.36 -32.60 -10.04
CA PRO A 249 -6.73 -32.91 -9.70
C PRO A 249 -7.07 -34.35 -10.13
N ASP A 250 -6.33 -35.38 -9.71
CA ASP A 250 -6.89 -36.74 -9.73
C ASP A 250 -6.16 -37.73 -8.82
N ARG A 251 -6.67 -37.88 -7.60
CA ARG A 251 -6.44 -39.08 -6.78
C ARG A 251 -7.74 -39.50 -6.12
N LYS A 252 -8.59 -40.20 -6.88
CA LYS A 252 -9.31 -41.42 -6.44
C LYS A 252 -10.16 -41.99 -7.58
N ARG A 253 -9.68 -43.05 -8.23
CA ARG A 253 -10.43 -44.30 -8.46
C ARG A 253 -9.46 -45.47 -8.49
N ASP A 254 -9.41 -46.18 -7.38
CA ASP A 254 -8.84 -47.51 -7.32
C ASP A 254 -10.01 -48.52 -7.36
N ARG A 255 -9.76 -49.65 -8.04
CA ARG A 255 -10.56 -50.90 -8.10
C ARG A 255 -11.74 -50.97 -9.08
N ASN A 256 -11.51 -51.64 -10.21
CA ASN A 256 -12.07 -52.99 -10.34
C ASN A 256 -11.17 -53.88 -11.19
N SER A 257 -10.59 -54.89 -10.56
CA SER A 257 -9.85 -55.98 -11.19
C SER A 257 -10.85 -57.07 -11.55
N GLY A 258 -10.71 -57.67 -12.73
CA GLY A 258 -11.54 -58.79 -13.14
C GLY A 258 -10.82 -59.66 -14.16
N MET A 259 -10.07 -60.66 -13.69
CA MET A 259 -9.86 -61.89 -14.46
C MET A 259 -9.65 -63.08 -13.51
N LYS A 260 -10.51 -64.08 -13.73
CA LYS A 260 -10.64 -65.34 -12.99
C LYS A 260 -9.37 -66.20 -13.04
N MET A 261 -9.10 -66.91 -11.95
CA MET A 261 -9.27 -68.36 -11.87
C MET A 261 -9.84 -68.73 -10.50
#